data_AF-A0A2J6Q833-F1
#
_entry.id   AF-A0A2J6Q833-F1
#
_cell.length_a   1.000
_cell.length_b   1.000
_cell.length_c   1.000
_cell.angle_alpha   90.00
_cell.angle_beta   90.00
_cell.angle_gamma   90.00
#
_symmetry.space_group_name_H-M   'P 1'
#
loop_
_entity.id
_entity.type
_entity.pdbx_description
1 polymer ?
#
loop_
_entity_poly.entity_id
_entity_poly.type
_entity_poly.pdbx_seq_one_letter_code
_entity_poly.pdbx_strand_id
1 'polypeptide(L)'
;MNGSTAVPPGLFNENATGRITPLGNFTGFIDSIEYFFGLVPTPEPPAYLAISAADVVSFTSGCAEVAASVVYLTISVHNPGAPNHGQFRTKLKQVAFWRFDPSGAVLNYDAWIPNLSLWISNMGVDFSSPLAQAAAIVELCSMIQQRCTGDNMQYESVATCVVILGMRDFGSWDEV
;
A
#
# COMPACT_ATOMS: atom_id res chain seq x y z
N MET A 1 -7.69 4.80 11.76
CA MET A 1 -8.05 4.29 10.42
C MET A 1 -9.30 3.45 10.56
N ASN A 2 -10.28 3.60 9.67
CA ASN A 2 -11.54 2.84 9.74
C ASN A 2 -11.41 1.43 9.12
N GLY A 3 -10.21 1.02 8.68
CA GLY A 3 -9.93 -0.32 8.15
C GLY A 3 -10.86 -0.71 7.00
N SER A 4 -11.29 -1.97 7.00
CA SER A 4 -12.24 -2.52 6.03
C SER A 4 -13.57 -1.79 5.95
N THR A 5 -14.01 -1.15 7.03
CA THR A 5 -15.28 -0.41 7.06
C THR A 5 -15.25 0.89 6.25
N ALA A 6 -14.07 1.39 5.88
CA ALA A 6 -13.94 2.53 4.97
C ALA A 6 -14.10 2.15 3.49
N VAL A 7 -14.06 0.86 3.16
CA VAL A 7 -14.18 0.40 1.78
C VAL A 7 -15.66 0.42 1.40
N PRO A 8 -16.04 1.08 0.29
CA PRO A 8 -17.42 1.07 -0.19
C PRO A 8 -17.96 -0.36 -0.31
N PRO A 9 -19.15 -0.65 0.24
CA PRO A 9 -19.75 -1.98 0.12
C PRO A 9 -19.89 -2.41 -1.34
N GLY A 10 -19.55 -3.66 -1.64
CA GLY A 10 -19.62 -4.21 -2.99
C GLY A 10 -18.47 -3.80 -3.92
N LEU A 11 -17.47 -3.04 -3.46
CA LEU A 11 -16.31 -2.72 -4.30
C LEU A 11 -15.44 -3.96 -4.58
N PHE A 12 -15.22 -4.78 -3.57
CA PHE A 12 -14.49 -6.05 -3.66
C PHE A 12 -15.39 -7.20 -3.23
N ASN A 13 -15.27 -8.32 -3.92
CA ASN A 13 -15.86 -9.58 -3.49
C ASN A 13 -15.17 -10.08 -2.21
N GLU A 14 -15.87 -10.79 -1.34
CA GLU A 14 -15.30 -11.36 -0.10
C GLU A 14 -14.14 -12.32 -0.39
N ASN A 15 -14.20 -13.00 -1.54
CA ASN A 15 -13.19 -13.92 -2.05
C ASN A 15 -12.25 -13.26 -3.06
N ALA A 16 -12.14 -11.92 -3.06
CA ALA A 16 -11.24 -11.22 -3.95
C ALA A 16 -9.81 -11.76 -3.81
N THR A 17 -9.14 -12.02 -4.91
CA THR A 17 -7.71 -12.38 -4.91
C THR A 17 -6.98 -11.54 -5.91
N GLY A 18 -5.70 -11.28 -5.67
CA GLY A 18 -4.93 -10.58 -6.67
C GLY A 18 -3.46 -10.57 -6.42
N ARG A 19 -2.75 -10.00 -7.38
CA ARG A 19 -1.32 -9.79 -7.33
C ARG A 19 -1.02 -8.33 -7.56
N ILE A 20 0.02 -7.85 -6.91
CA ILE A 20 0.55 -6.51 -7.12
C ILE A 20 2.04 -6.64 -7.26
N THR A 21 2.57 -6.37 -8.45
CA THR A 21 4.01 -6.36 -8.67
C THR A 21 4.60 -5.00 -8.28
N PRO A 22 5.68 -4.96 -7.48
CA PRO A 22 6.48 -6.09 -6.96
C PRO A 22 6.09 -6.60 -5.55
N LEU A 23 4.98 -6.15 -4.98
CA LEU A 23 4.64 -6.42 -3.58
C LEU A 23 4.30 -7.88 -3.24
N GLY A 24 3.49 -8.57 -4.05
CA GLY A 24 3.11 -9.96 -3.79
C GLY A 24 1.66 -10.31 -4.11
N ASN A 25 1.18 -11.40 -3.50
CA ASN A 25 -0.15 -11.96 -3.69
C ASN A 25 -1.03 -11.71 -2.47
N PHE A 26 -2.33 -11.53 -2.70
CA PHE A 26 -3.33 -11.19 -1.70
C PHE A 26 -4.54 -12.11 -1.85
N THR A 27 -5.06 -12.62 -0.73
CA THR A 27 -6.16 -13.59 -0.73
C THR A 27 -7.30 -13.16 0.19
N GLY A 28 -8.50 -13.11 -0.36
CA GLY A 28 -9.67 -12.61 0.35
C GLY A 28 -9.71 -11.09 0.43
N PHE A 29 -10.86 -10.58 0.89
CA PHE A 29 -11.13 -9.15 0.95
C PHE A 29 -10.14 -8.38 1.80
N ILE A 30 -9.83 -8.85 3.02
CA ILE A 30 -8.99 -8.13 3.98
C ILE A 30 -7.57 -7.91 3.45
N ASP A 31 -6.93 -8.96 2.96
CA ASP A 31 -5.59 -8.86 2.35
C ASP A 31 -5.62 -7.94 1.12
N SER A 32 -6.65 -8.07 0.28
CA SER A 32 -6.75 -7.31 -0.96
C SER A 32 -6.86 -5.80 -0.72
N ILE A 33 -7.56 -5.39 0.34
CA ILE A 33 -7.69 -3.97 0.72
C ILE A 33 -6.50 -3.46 1.53
N GLU A 34 -5.79 -4.35 2.25
CA GLU A 34 -4.62 -4.00 3.06
C GLU A 34 -3.59 -3.27 2.21
N TYR A 35 -3.36 -3.72 0.98
CA TYR A 35 -2.50 -3.01 0.03
C TYR A 35 -2.93 -1.54 -0.20
N PHE A 36 -4.21 -1.30 -0.48
CA PHE A 36 -4.70 0.03 -0.82
C PHE A 36 -4.57 1.00 0.36
N PHE A 37 -4.55 0.49 1.59
CA PHE A 37 -4.28 1.30 2.79
C PHE A 37 -2.79 1.34 3.17
N GLY A 38 -2.05 0.25 2.96
CA GLY A 38 -0.64 0.10 3.34
C GLY A 38 0.31 0.90 2.45
N LEU A 39 -0.06 1.15 1.19
CA LEU A 39 0.72 2.00 0.29
C LEU A 39 0.47 3.51 0.53
N VAL A 40 -0.60 3.87 1.25
CA VAL A 40 -0.92 5.27 1.53
C VAL A 40 -0.01 5.74 2.66
N PRO A 41 0.90 6.71 2.42
CA PRO A 41 1.69 7.26 3.51
C PRO A 41 0.75 7.92 4.53
N THR A 42 1.03 7.69 5.82
CA THR A 42 0.35 8.45 6.86
C THR A 42 1.03 9.82 6.96
N PRO A 43 0.27 10.92 6.98
CA PRO A 43 0.84 12.27 7.01
C PRO A 43 1.37 12.63 8.41
N GLU A 44 2.43 11.94 8.83
CA GLU A 44 3.11 12.09 10.12
C GLU A 44 4.58 12.50 9.89
N PRO A 45 5.26 13.07 10.91
CA PRO A 45 6.70 13.35 10.82
C PRO A 45 7.52 12.11 10.44
N PRO A 46 8.65 12.29 9.73
CA PRO A 46 9.21 13.56 9.27
C PRO A 46 8.66 14.03 7.93
N ALA A 47 8.02 13.14 7.15
CA ALA A 47 7.75 13.39 5.74
C ALA A 47 6.39 14.05 5.46
N TYR A 48 5.39 13.81 6.33
CA TYR A 48 4.02 14.33 6.19
C TYR A 48 3.43 14.08 4.79
N LEU A 49 3.65 12.90 4.21
CA LEU A 49 3.21 12.59 2.85
C LEU A 49 1.80 12.01 2.86
N ALA A 50 1.01 12.34 1.84
CA ALA A 50 -0.31 11.77 1.59
C ALA A 50 -0.57 11.64 0.09
N ILE A 51 -1.42 10.68 -0.31
CA ILE A 51 -2.02 10.67 -1.65
C ILE A 51 -3.04 11.81 -1.70
N SER A 52 -2.76 12.84 -2.50
CA SER A 52 -3.59 14.04 -2.60
C SER A 52 -4.52 14.04 -3.81
N ALA A 53 -4.27 13.19 -4.81
CA ALA A 53 -5.14 13.03 -5.97
C ALA A 53 -4.95 11.65 -6.62
N ALA A 54 -5.99 11.16 -7.29
CA ALA A 54 -5.96 9.96 -8.13
C ALA A 54 -6.54 10.29 -9.50
N ASP A 55 -5.71 10.24 -10.53
CA ASP A 55 -6.07 10.53 -11.91
C ASP A 55 -6.22 9.22 -12.70
N VAL A 56 -7.43 8.83 -13.06
CA VAL A 56 -7.67 7.71 -13.99
C VAL A 56 -7.44 8.21 -15.41
N VAL A 57 -6.28 7.92 -15.98
CA VAL A 57 -5.90 8.43 -17.31
C VAL A 57 -6.24 7.47 -18.45
N SER A 58 -6.49 6.21 -18.12
CA SER A 58 -7.00 5.21 -19.07
C SER A 58 -7.85 4.22 -18.32
N PHE A 59 -8.99 3.88 -18.90
CA PHE A 59 -9.85 2.78 -18.48
C PHE A 59 -10.44 2.17 -19.75
N THR A 60 -10.20 0.88 -19.96
CA THR A 60 -10.70 0.15 -21.12
C THR A 60 -11.34 -1.15 -20.68
N SER A 61 -12.44 -1.51 -21.32
CA SER A 61 -13.18 -2.74 -21.06
C SER A 61 -13.83 -3.18 -22.36
N GLY A 62 -13.67 -4.47 -22.69
CA GLY A 62 -14.32 -5.10 -23.84
C GLY A 62 -15.61 -5.84 -23.45
N CYS A 63 -15.77 -6.20 -22.18
CA CYS A 63 -16.96 -6.81 -21.61
C CYS A 63 -17.06 -6.47 -20.11
N ALA A 64 -18.27 -6.56 -19.55
CA ALA A 64 -18.56 -6.07 -18.20
C ALA A 64 -17.68 -6.71 -17.10
N GLU A 65 -17.20 -7.93 -17.34
CA GLU A 65 -16.47 -8.73 -16.37
C GLU A 65 -14.97 -8.43 -16.33
N VAL A 66 -14.42 -7.66 -17.27
CA VAL A 66 -12.97 -7.35 -17.28
C VAL A 66 -12.69 -5.90 -17.67
N ALA A 67 -11.68 -5.32 -17.05
CA ALA A 67 -11.18 -4.01 -17.41
C ALA A 67 -9.66 -3.93 -17.24
N ALA A 68 -9.05 -2.96 -17.92
CA ALA A 68 -7.70 -2.51 -17.64
C ALA A 68 -7.72 -1.01 -17.34
N SER A 69 -6.92 -0.59 -16.37
CA SER A 69 -6.81 0.82 -15.99
C SER A 69 -5.36 1.27 -15.85
N VAL A 70 -5.13 2.55 -16.11
CA VAL A 70 -3.91 3.27 -15.72
C VAL A 70 -4.31 4.43 -14.83
N VAL A 71 -3.77 4.45 -13.62
CA VAL A 71 -4.04 5.48 -12.61
C VAL A 71 -2.72 6.13 -12.20
N TYR A 72 -2.73 7.46 -12.08
CA TYR A 72 -1.64 8.20 -11.43
C TYR A 72 -2.11 8.68 -10.05
N LEU A 73 -1.38 8.27 -9.01
CA LEU A 73 -1.61 8.71 -7.64
C LEU A 73 -0.61 9.82 -7.32
N THR A 74 -1.11 11.04 -7.14
CA THR A 74 -0.27 12.19 -6.80
C THR A 74 0.01 12.20 -5.31
N ILE A 75 1.29 12.31 -4.95
CA ILE A 75 1.74 12.41 -3.57
C ILE A 75 2.21 13.84 -3.29
N SER A 76 1.66 14.42 -2.24
CA SER A 76 1.98 15.78 -1.78
C SER A 76 2.16 15.82 -0.26
N VAL A 77 2.77 16.89 0.23
CA VAL A 77 2.89 17.14 1.67
C VAL A 77 1.51 17.52 2.24
N HIS A 78 1.02 16.75 3.20
CA HIS A 78 -0.13 17.09 4.02
C HIS A 78 0.32 17.49 5.43
N ASN A 79 0.74 18.74 5.58
CA ASN A 79 1.15 19.33 6.86
C ASN A 79 0.38 20.64 7.12
N PRO A 80 -0.89 20.58 7.56
CA PRO A 80 -1.73 21.77 7.72
C PRO A 80 -1.06 22.86 8.57
N GLY A 81 -1.01 24.10 8.06
CA GLY A 81 -0.40 25.24 8.74
C GLY A 81 1.10 25.43 8.49
N ALA A 82 1.79 24.48 7.86
CA ALA A 82 3.19 24.64 7.46
C ALA A 82 3.32 25.28 6.06
N PRO A 83 4.40 26.04 5.78
CA PRO A 83 4.60 26.67 4.47
C PRO A 83 4.69 25.71 3.29
N ASN A 84 5.06 24.44 3.55
CA ASN A 84 5.16 23.40 2.53
C ASN A 84 3.89 22.57 2.37
N HIS A 85 2.77 22.92 3.02
CA HIS A 85 1.51 22.23 2.82
C HIS A 85 1.09 22.26 1.35
N GLY A 86 0.68 21.10 0.81
CA GLY A 86 0.30 20.95 -0.59
C GLY A 86 1.49 20.85 -1.57
N GLN A 87 2.74 20.90 -1.09
CA GLN A 87 3.92 20.77 -1.95
C GLN A 87 3.93 19.39 -2.62
N PHE A 88 3.95 19.37 -3.95
CA PHE A 88 4.11 18.15 -4.75
C PHE A 88 5.43 17.45 -4.44
N ARG A 89 5.39 16.11 -4.39
CA ARG A 89 6.58 15.27 -4.23
C ARG A 89 6.81 14.35 -5.40
N THR A 90 5.81 13.55 -5.74
CA THR A 90 5.93 12.57 -6.84
C THR A 90 4.56 12.08 -7.30
N LYS A 91 4.55 11.24 -8.32
CA LYS A 91 3.38 10.44 -8.72
C LYS A 91 3.74 8.96 -8.72
N LEU A 92 2.87 8.11 -8.17
CA LEU A 92 2.90 6.67 -8.42
C LEU A 92 2.03 6.35 -9.63
N LYS A 93 2.52 5.46 -10.51
CA LYS A 93 1.72 4.92 -11.61
C LYS A 93 1.25 3.54 -11.20
N GLN A 94 -0.04 3.27 -11.35
CA GLN A 94 -0.60 1.93 -11.22
C GLN A 94 -1.21 1.52 -12.56
N VAL A 95 -0.77 0.38 -13.08
CA VAL A 95 -1.42 -0.31 -14.20
C VAL A 95 -2.10 -1.52 -13.61
N ALA A 96 -3.39 -1.73 -13.89
CA ALA A 96 -4.10 -2.85 -13.30
C ALA A 96 -5.05 -3.49 -14.30
N PHE A 97 -5.11 -4.81 -14.25
CA PHE A 97 -6.12 -5.64 -14.89
C PHE A 97 -7.09 -6.10 -13.82
N TRP A 98 -8.37 -5.99 -14.12
CA TRP A 98 -9.47 -6.26 -13.20
C TRP A 98 -10.38 -7.31 -13.79
N ARG A 99 -10.86 -8.20 -12.94
CA ARG A 99 -11.99 -9.07 -13.21
C ARG A 99 -13.07 -8.83 -12.16
N PHE A 100 -14.28 -8.66 -12.63
CA PHE A 100 -15.46 -8.43 -11.80
C PHE A 100 -16.33 -9.69 -11.73
N ASP A 101 -17.03 -9.86 -10.61
CA ASP A 101 -18.09 -10.86 -10.48
C ASP A 101 -19.40 -10.37 -11.14
N PRO A 102 -20.46 -11.20 -11.21
CA PRO A 102 -21.73 -10.79 -11.82
C PRO A 102 -22.43 -9.59 -11.15
N SER A 103 -22.06 -9.22 -9.92
CA SER A 103 -22.56 -8.04 -9.22
C SER A 103 -21.73 -6.78 -9.50
N GLY A 104 -20.62 -6.90 -10.21
CA GLY A 104 -19.69 -5.81 -10.51
C GLY A 104 -18.59 -5.62 -9.46
N ALA A 105 -18.50 -6.48 -8.45
CA ALA A 105 -17.45 -6.40 -7.43
C ALA A 105 -16.13 -6.96 -7.95
N VAL A 106 -15.00 -6.38 -7.56
CA VAL A 106 -13.66 -6.88 -7.94
C VAL A 106 -13.47 -8.28 -7.35
N LEU A 107 -13.30 -9.27 -8.22
CA LEU A 107 -13.06 -10.66 -7.85
C LEU A 107 -11.60 -11.06 -8.05
N ASN A 108 -10.99 -10.63 -9.16
CA ASN A 108 -9.56 -10.85 -9.38
C ASN A 108 -8.88 -9.57 -9.87
N TYR A 109 -7.62 -9.39 -9.52
CA TYR A 109 -6.82 -8.29 -10.06
C TYR A 109 -5.34 -8.66 -10.22
N ASP A 110 -4.70 -8.04 -11.20
CA ASP A 110 -3.25 -8.06 -11.36
C ASP A 110 -2.80 -6.62 -11.61
N ALA A 111 -2.16 -6.03 -10.61
CA ALA A 111 -1.70 -4.65 -10.63
C ALA A 111 -0.17 -4.58 -10.66
N TRP A 112 0.34 -3.49 -11.23
CA TRP A 112 1.75 -3.22 -11.35
C TRP A 112 2.01 -1.75 -11.04
N ILE A 113 3.00 -1.51 -10.19
CA ILE A 113 3.47 -0.18 -9.81
C ILE A 113 4.91 -0.01 -10.27
N PRO A 114 5.15 0.37 -11.54
CA PRO A 114 6.49 0.37 -12.12
C PRO A 114 7.51 1.24 -11.38
N ASN A 115 7.03 2.30 -10.74
CA ASN A 115 7.89 3.28 -10.10
C ASN A 115 7.84 3.17 -8.57
N LEU A 116 7.49 2.01 -8.03
CA LEU A 116 7.46 1.79 -6.58
C LEU A 116 8.86 1.87 -5.96
N SER A 117 9.87 1.24 -6.56
CA SER A 117 11.27 1.32 -6.08
C SER A 117 11.76 2.77 -6.01
N LEU A 118 11.49 3.55 -7.06
CA LEU A 118 11.83 4.97 -7.11
C LEU A 118 11.09 5.76 -6.01
N TRP A 119 9.84 5.43 -5.72
CA TRP A 119 9.12 6.03 -4.61
C TRP A 119 9.76 5.73 -3.26
N ILE A 120 10.09 4.47 -2.97
CA ILE A 120 10.75 4.07 -1.73
C ILE A 120 12.10 4.78 -1.57
N SER A 121 12.90 4.82 -2.64
CA SER A 121 14.19 5.52 -2.63
C SER A 121 14.05 7.02 -2.34
N ASN A 122 13.00 7.67 -2.87
CA ASN A 122 12.71 9.08 -2.62
C ASN A 122 12.23 9.38 -1.19
N MET A 123 11.88 8.37 -0.39
CA MET A 123 11.65 8.55 1.04
C MET A 123 12.96 8.69 1.84
N GLY A 124 14.12 8.59 1.17
CA GLY A 124 15.43 8.88 1.76
C GLY A 124 16.03 7.74 2.59
N VAL A 125 15.52 6.52 2.45
CA VAL A 125 16.01 5.33 3.15
C VAL A 125 16.71 4.41 2.17
N ASP A 126 17.98 4.11 2.43
CA ASP A 126 18.76 3.14 1.67
C ASP A 126 18.60 1.73 2.27
N PHE A 127 17.65 0.97 1.72
CA PHE A 127 17.39 -0.40 2.14
C PHE A 127 18.42 -1.41 1.67
N SER A 128 19.50 -1.02 0.98
CA SER A 128 20.65 -1.90 0.77
C SER A 128 21.51 -2.09 2.04
N SER A 129 21.35 -1.19 3.02
CA SER A 129 22.07 -1.24 4.30
C SER A 129 21.35 -2.14 5.32
N PRO A 130 22.01 -3.20 5.85
CA PRO A 130 21.43 -4.04 6.90
C PRO A 130 21.04 -3.26 8.16
N LEU A 131 21.74 -2.16 8.44
CA LEU A 131 21.40 -1.28 9.57
C LEU A 131 20.08 -0.53 9.32
N ALA A 132 19.87 -0.03 8.10
CA ALA A 132 18.63 0.64 7.73
C ALA A 132 17.45 -0.34 7.72
N GLN A 133 17.66 -1.56 7.24
CA GLN A 133 16.67 -2.64 7.30
C GLN A 133 16.27 -2.97 8.75
N ALA A 134 17.26 -3.15 9.64
CA ALA A 134 16.99 -3.41 11.05
C ALA A 134 16.24 -2.26 11.73
N ALA A 135 16.62 -1.01 11.44
CA ALA A 135 15.92 0.17 11.96
C ALA A 135 14.45 0.22 11.48
N ALA A 136 14.20 -0.06 10.21
CA ALA A 136 12.85 -0.10 9.66
C ALA A 136 11.99 -1.22 10.27
N ILE A 137 12.56 -2.38 10.58
CA ILE A 137 11.86 -3.46 11.29
C ILE A 137 11.44 -2.98 12.69
N VAL A 138 12.34 -2.32 13.43
CA VAL A 138 12.03 -1.80 14.77
C VAL A 138 10.93 -0.73 14.71
N GLU A 139 11.01 0.18 13.75
CA GLU A 139 10.00 1.22 13.54
C GLU A 139 8.64 0.60 13.19
N LEU A 140 8.61 -0.32 12.22
CA LEU A 140 7.40 -1.04 11.81
C LEU A 140 6.77 -1.77 13.00
N CYS A 141 7.55 -2.55 13.75
CA CYS A 141 7.06 -3.29 14.92
C CYS A 141 6.53 -2.36 16.02
N SER A 142 7.15 -1.19 16.20
CA SER A 142 6.67 -0.19 17.16
C SER A 142 5.31 0.37 16.73
N MET A 143 5.15 0.69 15.45
CA MET A 143 3.88 1.18 14.89
C MET A 143 2.78 0.12 14.92
N ILE A 144 3.11 -1.15 14.62
CA ILE A 144 2.19 -2.27 14.75
C ILE A 144 1.69 -2.36 16.19
N GLN A 145 2.58 -2.36 17.19
CA GLN A 145 2.15 -2.48 18.59
C GLN A 145 1.29 -1.30 19.06
N GLN A 146 1.54 -0.09 18.54
CA GLN A 146 0.74 1.08 18.86
C GLN A 146 -0.65 1.07 18.22
N ARG A 147 -0.79 0.50 17.02
CA ARG A 147 -2.04 0.56 16.23
C ARG A 147 -2.89 -0.71 16.33
N CYS A 148 -2.25 -1.88 16.50
CA CYS A 148 -2.88 -3.19 16.53
C CYS A 148 -3.08 -3.63 17.99
N THR A 149 -4.18 -3.18 18.60
CA THR A 149 -4.55 -3.49 20.00
C THR A 149 -5.82 -4.34 20.09
N GLY A 150 -6.04 -5.00 21.23
CA GLY A 150 -7.24 -5.83 21.45
C GLY A 150 -7.25 -7.04 20.51
N ASP A 151 -8.40 -7.33 19.91
CA ASP A 151 -8.57 -8.45 18.98
C ASP A 151 -7.69 -8.36 17.72
N ASN A 152 -7.13 -7.17 17.44
CA ASN A 152 -6.25 -6.95 16.29
C ASN A 152 -4.76 -7.12 16.62
N MET A 153 -4.39 -7.47 17.86
CA MET A 153 -3.00 -7.62 18.28
C MET A 153 -2.31 -8.76 17.50
N GLN A 154 -1.26 -8.43 16.75
CA GLN A 154 -0.54 -9.38 15.89
C GLN A 154 0.66 -10.04 16.60
N TYR A 155 1.28 -9.33 17.52
CA TYR A 155 2.47 -9.77 18.25
C TYR A 155 2.30 -9.46 19.74
N GLU A 156 2.92 -10.30 20.58
CA GLU A 156 2.89 -10.12 22.04
C GLU A 156 3.69 -8.89 22.49
N SER A 157 4.72 -8.53 21.73
CA SER A 157 5.56 -7.36 22.00
C SER A 157 6.31 -6.89 20.76
N VAL A 158 6.84 -5.66 20.82
CA VAL A 158 7.77 -5.13 19.81
C VAL A 158 8.98 -6.04 19.66
N ALA A 159 9.54 -6.57 20.74
CA ALA A 159 10.71 -7.45 20.69
C ALA A 159 10.41 -8.76 19.95
N THR A 160 9.26 -9.38 20.23
CA THR A 160 8.82 -10.60 19.55
C THR A 160 8.61 -10.35 18.06
N CYS A 161 7.97 -9.22 17.71
CA CYS A 161 7.81 -8.80 16.31
C CYS A 161 9.16 -8.64 15.59
N VAL A 162 10.12 -7.95 16.22
CA VAL A 162 11.46 -7.71 15.64
C VAL A 162 12.19 -9.02 15.39
N VAL A 163 12.13 -9.98 16.33
CA VAL A 163 12.73 -11.30 16.16
C VAL A 163 12.08 -12.04 14.99
N ILE A 164 10.73 -12.06 14.91
CA ILE A 164 10.01 -12.76 13.84
C ILE A 164 10.31 -12.14 12.47
N LEU A 165 10.26 -10.83 12.34
CA LEU A 165 10.52 -10.14 11.07
C LEU A 165 11.99 -10.16 10.68
N GLY A 166 12.92 -10.10 11.65
CA GLY A 166 14.36 -10.17 11.39
C GLY A 166 14.86 -11.53 10.91
N MET A 167 14.05 -12.59 11.06
CA MET A 167 14.34 -13.91 10.46
C MET A 167 13.85 -14.03 9.01
N ARG A 168 13.13 -13.04 8.49
CA ARG A 168 12.66 -13.02 7.10
C ARG A 168 13.63 -12.24 6.24
N ASP A 169 13.76 -12.64 4.98
CA ASP A 169 14.48 -11.84 4.01
C ASP A 169 13.82 -10.47 3.89
N PHE A 170 14.62 -9.41 3.96
CA PHE A 170 14.13 -8.06 3.67
C PHE A 170 13.76 -8.02 2.19
N GLY A 171 12.54 -7.59 1.89
CA GLY A 171 12.05 -7.54 0.51
C GLY A 171 12.93 -6.66 -0.38
N SER A 172 12.75 -6.77 -1.69
CA SER A 172 13.15 -5.71 -2.62
C SER A 172 11.90 -5.16 -3.31
N TRP A 173 11.98 -3.92 -3.76
CA TRP A 173 10.91 -3.26 -4.51
C TRP A 173 11.27 -3.26 -6.00
N ASP A 174 12.21 -4.13 -6.37
CA ASP A 174 12.75 -4.25 -7.71
C ASP A 174 11.81 -5.09 -8.57
N GLU A 175 11.76 -4.75 -9.85
CA GLU A 175 11.03 -5.49 -10.88
C GLU A 175 11.85 -6.73 -11.28
N VAL A 176 11.88 -7.78 -10.45
CA VAL A 176 12.50 -9.06 -10.83
C VAL A 176 11.46 -10.01 -11.43
#